data_AF-A0A6G3CFR5-F1
#
_entry.id   AF-A0A6G3CFR5-F1
#
_cell.length_a   1.000
_cell.length_b   1.000
_cell.length_c   1.000
_cell.angle_alpha   90.00
_cell.angle_beta   90.00
_cell.angle_gamma   90.00
#
_symmetry.space_group_name_H-M   'P 1'
#
loop_
_entity.id
_entity.type
_entity.pdbx_description
1 polymer ?
#
loop_
_entity_poly.entity_id
_entity_poly.type
_entity_poly.pdbx_seq_one_letter_code
_entity_poly.pdbx_strand_id
1 'polypeptide(L)'
;MSGYNFDLPSKASPEVIAEREQLADEACRALVRAGISAYRENLGEPSGGRPGAHVRVDPLADGGVLVDWNTHAELTAAAVDLLERGVDPSHLPREIRHFETVQTCMRDAVLGILASAGFQVEKADAHSYGSAVQVKGFTH
;
A
#
# COMPACT_ATOMS: atom_id res chain seq x y z
N MET A 1 -33.87 9.49 18.36
CA MET A 1 -33.13 8.62 17.43
C MET A 1 -32.12 9.49 16.71
N SER A 2 -30.85 9.40 17.12
CA SER A 2 -29.78 10.22 16.53
C SER A 2 -29.46 9.70 15.14
N GLY A 3 -29.79 10.47 14.11
CA GLY A 3 -29.35 10.18 12.75
C GLY A 3 -27.85 10.42 12.68
N TYR A 4 -27.07 9.34 12.57
CA TYR A 4 -25.66 9.46 12.21
C TYR A 4 -25.62 9.88 10.74
N ASN A 5 -25.45 11.18 10.51
CA ASN A 5 -25.12 11.71 9.19
C ASN A 5 -23.67 11.30 8.93
N PHE A 6 -23.47 10.18 8.24
CA PHE A 6 -22.15 9.79 7.76
C PHE A 6 -21.83 10.71 6.58
N ASP A 7 -21.23 11.87 6.87
CA ASP A 7 -20.66 12.70 5.81
C ASP A 7 -19.57 11.87 5.14
N LEU A 8 -19.80 11.52 3.87
CA LEU A 8 -18.80 10.82 3.08
C LEU A 8 -17.56 11.71 2.97
N PRO A 9 -16.35 11.17 3.20
CA PRO A 9 -15.13 11.96 3.10
C PRO A 9 -15.04 12.60 1.71
N SER A 10 -14.69 13.88 1.69
CA SER A 10 -14.63 14.66 0.45
C SER A 10 -13.53 14.12 -0.45
N LYS A 11 -13.75 14.17 -1.78
CA LYS A 11 -12.72 13.84 -2.76
C LYS A 11 -11.77 15.01 -2.96
N ALA A 12 -10.52 14.72 -3.30
CA ALA A 12 -9.58 15.74 -3.71
C ALA A 12 -10.02 16.41 -5.03
N SER A 13 -9.56 17.64 -5.26
CA SER A 13 -9.78 18.32 -6.53
C SER A 13 -9.07 17.58 -7.67
N PRO A 14 -9.53 17.72 -8.93
CA PRO A 14 -8.87 17.09 -10.07
C PRO A 14 -7.39 17.48 -10.21
N GLU A 15 -7.03 18.70 -9.85
CA GLU A 15 -5.66 19.20 -9.86
C GLU A 15 -4.78 18.44 -8.86
N VAL A 16 -5.25 18.28 -7.62
CA VAL A 16 -4.53 17.51 -6.58
C VAL A 16 -4.41 16.04 -6.98
N ILE A 17 -5.43 15.46 -7.62
CA ILE A 17 -5.33 14.10 -8.15
C ILE A 17 -4.26 14.01 -9.24
N ALA A 18 -4.22 14.94 -10.18
CA ALA A 18 -3.22 14.95 -11.25
C ALA A 18 -1.78 15.06 -10.70
N GLU A 19 -1.55 15.85 -9.65
CA GLU A 19 -0.27 15.93 -8.96
C GLU A 19 0.10 14.59 -8.28
N ARG A 20 -0.86 13.96 -7.59
CA ARG A 20 -0.66 12.64 -6.96
C ARG A 20 -0.39 11.55 -7.99
N GLU A 21 -1.04 11.60 -9.15
CA GLU A 21 -0.82 10.67 -10.26
C GLU A 21 0.62 10.77 -10.79
N GLN A 22 1.15 11.99 -10.95
CA GLN A 22 2.55 12.21 -11.34
C GLN A 22 3.53 11.71 -10.28
N LEU A 23 3.26 12.01 -9.00
CA LEU A 23 4.08 11.53 -7.88
C LEU A 23 4.09 10.00 -7.81
N ALA A 24 2.95 9.36 -8.05
CA ALA A 24 2.82 7.90 -8.09
C ALA A 24 3.61 7.29 -9.26
N ASP A 25 3.63 7.93 -10.43
CA ASP A 25 4.45 7.50 -11.57
C ASP A 25 5.94 7.57 -11.23
N GLU A 26 6.37 8.64 -10.57
CA GLU A 26 7.76 8.83 -10.17
C GLU A 26 8.19 7.82 -9.12
N ALA A 27 7.37 7.56 -8.10
CA ALA A 27 7.62 6.53 -7.10
C ALA A 27 7.71 5.14 -7.74
N CYS A 28 6.80 4.82 -8.67
CA CYS A 28 6.82 3.55 -9.40
C CYS A 28 8.12 3.41 -10.23
N ARG A 29 8.53 4.46 -10.95
CA ARG A 29 9.78 4.47 -11.72
C ARG A 29 11.00 4.29 -10.81
N ALA A 30 11.03 4.93 -9.64
CA ALA A 30 12.12 4.80 -8.69
C ALA A 30 12.27 3.36 -8.17
N LEU A 31 11.16 2.71 -7.83
CA LEU A 31 11.15 1.31 -7.39
C LEU A 31 11.63 0.36 -8.49
N VAL A 32 11.16 0.54 -9.73
CA VAL A 32 11.64 -0.25 -10.88
C VAL A 32 13.13 -0.06 -11.10
N ARG A 33 13.65 1.17 -11.01
CA ARG A 33 15.09 1.45 -11.14
C ARG A 33 15.93 0.82 -10.03
N ALA A 34 15.36 0.63 -8.84
CA ALA A 34 15.99 -0.08 -7.74
C ALA A 34 15.94 -1.62 -7.90
N GLY A 35 15.35 -2.12 -8.99
CA GLY A 35 15.21 -3.56 -9.26
C GLY A 35 13.99 -4.20 -8.60
N ILE A 36 13.09 -3.41 -8.01
CA ILE A 36 11.84 -3.90 -7.43
C ILE A 36 10.77 -3.96 -8.52
N SER A 37 10.10 -5.12 -8.65
CA SER A 37 8.89 -5.22 -9.48
C SER A 37 7.84 -4.27 -8.91
N ALA A 38 7.50 -3.21 -9.63
CA ALA A 38 6.49 -2.25 -9.24
C ALA A 38 5.53 -1.96 -10.39
N TYR A 39 4.30 -1.62 -10.06
CA TYR A 39 3.26 -1.33 -11.04
C TYR A 39 2.19 -0.38 -10.49
N ARG A 40 1.52 0.31 -11.41
CA ARG A 40 0.35 1.16 -11.15
C ARG A 40 -0.93 0.33 -11.28
N GLU A 41 -1.95 0.61 -10.45
CA GLU A 41 -3.32 0.18 -10.77
C GLU A 41 -3.84 1.04 -11.92
N ASN A 42 -4.18 0.42 -13.05
CA ASN A 42 -5.05 1.08 -14.01
C ASN A 42 -6.49 0.88 -13.55
N LEU A 43 -7.27 1.96 -13.43
CA LEU A 43 -8.70 1.91 -13.11
C LEU A 43 -9.42 0.95 -14.08
N GLY A 44 -9.70 -0.27 -13.60
CA GLY A 44 -10.42 -1.29 -14.38
C GLY A 44 -9.75 -2.67 -14.44
N GLU A 45 -8.48 -2.81 -14.06
CA GLU A 45 -7.82 -4.12 -13.99
C GLU A 45 -7.64 -4.54 -12.53
N PRO A 46 -8.26 -5.65 -12.07
CA PRO A 46 -7.89 -6.19 -10.78
C PRO A 46 -6.41 -6.50 -10.82
N SER A 47 -5.68 -6.10 -9.78
CA SER A 47 -4.23 -6.29 -9.60
C SER A 47 -3.74 -7.75 -9.67
N GLY A 48 -4.64 -8.70 -9.95
CA GLY A 48 -4.36 -10.00 -10.57
C GLY A 48 -3.50 -10.94 -9.75
N GLY A 49 -3.26 -10.62 -8.47
CA GLY A 49 -2.29 -11.34 -7.65
C GLY A 49 -0.85 -11.20 -8.12
N ARG A 50 -0.54 -10.13 -8.90
CA ARG A 50 0.83 -9.87 -9.36
C ARG A 50 1.73 -9.53 -8.16
N PRO A 51 2.83 -10.27 -7.92
CA PRO A 51 3.76 -9.94 -6.86
C PRO A 51 4.52 -8.65 -7.18
N GLY A 52 4.68 -7.79 -6.17
CA GLY A 52 5.45 -6.56 -6.30
C GLY A 52 4.90 -5.38 -5.50
N ALA A 53 5.56 -4.24 -5.65
CA ALA A 53 5.13 -2.97 -5.09
C ALA A 53 3.99 -2.39 -5.95
N HIS A 54 2.83 -2.27 -5.35
CA HIS A 54 1.63 -1.73 -5.96
C HIS A 54 1.47 -0.27 -5.57
N VAL A 55 1.55 0.64 -6.54
CA VAL A 55 1.44 2.09 -6.31
C VAL A 55 0.06 2.59 -6.74
N ARG A 56 -0.68 3.18 -5.80
CA ARG A 56 -2.05 3.68 -5.99
C ARG A 56 -2.24 5.09 -5.44
N VAL A 57 -3.23 5.78 -5.97
CA VAL A 57 -3.67 7.11 -5.49
C VAL A 57 -4.98 6.95 -4.73
N ASP A 58 -5.01 7.40 -3.49
CA ASP A 58 -6.26 7.54 -2.74
C ASP A 58 -6.97 8.84 -3.18
N PRO A 59 -8.22 8.74 -3.70
CA PRO A 59 -8.94 9.88 -4.22
C PRO A 59 -9.52 10.82 -3.13
N LEU A 60 -9.44 10.45 -1.85
CA LEU A 60 -9.94 11.28 -0.75
C LEU A 60 -9.11 12.58 -0.61
N ALA A 61 -9.73 13.64 -0.10
CA ALA A 61 -9.09 14.94 0.06
C ALA A 61 -7.85 14.86 0.97
N ASP A 62 -7.95 14.11 2.06
CA ASP A 62 -6.88 13.76 3.00
C ASP A 62 -6.10 12.49 2.62
N GLY A 63 -6.43 11.88 1.47
CA GLY A 63 -5.70 10.77 0.88
C GLY A 63 -4.31 11.16 0.35
N GLY A 64 -3.69 10.27 -0.40
CA GLY A 64 -2.36 10.51 -0.98
C GLY A 64 -1.90 9.38 -1.89
N VAL A 65 -0.59 9.31 -2.12
CA VAL A 65 0.03 8.21 -2.86
C VAL A 65 0.41 7.11 -1.87
N LEU A 66 -0.02 5.89 -2.14
CA LEU A 66 0.19 4.72 -1.29
C LEU A 66 0.93 3.65 -2.09
N VAL A 67 1.88 3.00 -1.42
CA VAL A 67 2.61 1.85 -1.96
C VAL A 67 2.39 0.66 -1.05
N ASP A 68 1.70 -0.34 -1.58
CA ASP A 68 1.45 -1.61 -0.91
C ASP A 68 2.41 -2.68 -1.45
N TRP A 69 2.81 -3.65 -0.63
CA TRP A 69 3.52 -4.83 -1.12
C TRP A 69 2.54 -5.98 -1.30
N ASN A 70 2.49 -6.53 -2.52
CA ASN A 70 1.73 -7.70 -2.85
C ASN A 70 2.65 -8.92 -2.91
N THR A 71 2.42 -9.88 -2.03
CA THR A 71 3.06 -11.19 -2.10
C THR A 71 2.42 -12.05 -3.17
N HIS A 72 3.11 -13.14 -3.54
CA HIS A 72 2.54 -14.15 -4.41
C HIS A 72 1.26 -14.74 -3.82
N ALA A 73 0.28 -15.03 -4.69
CA ALA A 73 -1.05 -15.49 -4.31
C ALA A 73 -1.03 -16.74 -3.43
N GLU A 74 -0.06 -17.64 -3.61
CA GLU A 74 0.11 -18.83 -2.78
C GLU A 74 0.33 -18.48 -1.29
N LEU A 75 1.22 -17.53 -1.00
CA LEU A 75 1.50 -17.13 0.38
C LEU A 75 0.31 -16.36 0.97
N THR A 76 -0.30 -15.47 0.19
CA THR A 76 -1.47 -14.71 0.61
C THR A 76 -2.65 -15.64 0.92
N ALA A 77 -2.95 -16.59 0.03
CA ALA A 77 -4.04 -17.54 0.19
C ALA A 77 -3.82 -18.44 1.42
N ALA A 78 -2.60 -18.96 1.62
CA ALA A 78 -2.29 -19.76 2.80
C ALA A 78 -2.54 -19.01 4.11
N ALA A 79 -2.21 -17.72 4.18
CA ALA A 79 -2.47 -16.89 5.35
C ALA A 79 -3.97 -16.60 5.54
N VAL A 80 -4.68 -16.25 4.46
CA VAL A 80 -6.12 -15.95 4.49
C VAL A 80 -6.93 -17.18 4.89
N ASP A 81 -6.69 -18.35 4.29
CA ASP A 81 -7.39 -19.60 4.59
C ASP A 81 -7.26 -19.98 6.07
N LEU A 82 -6.11 -19.69 6.69
CA LEU A 82 -5.90 -19.95 8.12
C LEU A 82 -6.68 -18.95 8.98
N LEU A 83 -6.66 -17.67 8.63
CA LEU A 83 -7.43 -16.64 9.33
C LEU A 83 -8.93 -16.93 9.30
N GLU A 84 -9.46 -17.36 8.15
CA GLU A 84 -10.88 -17.72 7.97
C GLU A 84 -11.30 -18.92 8.83
N ARG A 85 -10.39 -19.88 9.06
CA ARG A 85 -10.66 -21.06 9.91
C ARG A 85 -10.66 -20.75 11.41
N GLY A 86 -10.28 -19.53 11.79
CA GLY A 86 -10.12 -19.13 13.17
C GLY A 86 -8.77 -19.56 13.73
N VAL A 87 -8.06 -18.61 14.30
CA VAL A 87 -6.68 -18.77 14.78
C VAL A 87 -6.60 -18.29 16.21
N ASP A 88 -5.91 -19.04 17.08
CA ASP A 88 -5.53 -18.54 18.40
C ASP A 88 -4.48 -17.43 18.24
N PRO A 89 -4.77 -16.17 18.62
CA PRO A 89 -3.81 -15.07 18.52
C PRO A 89 -2.56 -15.29 19.37
N SER A 90 -2.63 -16.13 20.40
CA SER A 90 -1.50 -16.48 21.27
C SER A 90 -0.52 -17.44 20.60
N HIS A 91 -0.96 -18.15 19.56
CA HIS A 91 -0.19 -19.18 18.85
C HIS A 91 -0.46 -19.13 17.34
N LEU A 92 -0.13 -18.01 16.71
CA LEU A 92 -0.29 -17.86 15.27
C LEU A 92 0.46 -18.97 14.49
N PRO A 93 -0.14 -19.58 13.46
CA PRO A 93 0.53 -20.48 12.53
C PRO A 93 1.76 -19.84 11.89
N ARG A 94 2.69 -20.70 11.45
CA ARG A 94 3.95 -20.26 10.85
C ARG A 94 3.72 -19.44 9.58
N GLU A 95 2.73 -19.81 8.81
CA GLU A 95 2.35 -19.20 7.53
C GLU A 95 1.93 -17.75 7.72
N ILE A 96 1.09 -17.47 8.72
CA ILE A 96 0.65 -16.11 9.08
C ILE A 96 1.85 -15.27 9.52
N ARG A 97 2.66 -15.79 10.46
CA ARG A 97 3.87 -15.08 10.91
C ARG A 97 4.84 -14.80 9.76
N HIS A 98 4.98 -15.74 8.84
CA HIS A 98 5.86 -15.58 7.69
C HIS A 98 5.33 -14.51 6.74
N PHE A 99 4.03 -14.53 6.42
CA PHE A 99 3.37 -13.49 5.63
C PHE A 99 3.56 -12.10 6.26
N GLU A 100 3.30 -11.93 7.55
CA GLU A 100 3.49 -10.66 8.26
C GLU A 100 4.95 -10.18 8.25
N THR A 101 5.90 -11.12 8.40
CA THR A 101 7.33 -10.84 8.32
C THR A 101 7.69 -10.31 6.93
N VAL A 102 7.21 -10.98 5.87
CA VAL A 102 7.46 -10.56 4.48
C VAL A 102 6.86 -9.17 4.24
N GLN A 103 5.61 -8.93 4.63
CA GLN A 103 4.98 -7.60 4.51
C GLN A 103 5.81 -6.52 5.21
N THR A 104 6.30 -6.80 6.43
CA THR A 104 7.12 -5.85 7.20
C THR A 104 8.45 -5.56 6.53
N CYS A 105 9.19 -6.60 6.15
CA CYS A 105 10.48 -6.45 5.47
C CYS A 105 10.35 -5.67 4.17
N MET A 106 9.33 -5.99 3.37
CA MET A 106 9.14 -5.34 2.07
C MET A 106 8.64 -3.90 2.22
N ARG A 107 7.77 -3.59 3.19
CA ARG A 107 7.40 -2.21 3.52
C ARG A 107 8.63 -1.39 3.90
N ASP A 108 9.48 -1.91 4.79
CA ASP A 108 10.66 -1.18 5.26
C ASP A 108 11.69 -1.01 4.12
N ALA A 109 11.81 -1.99 3.22
CA ALA A 109 12.63 -1.87 2.00
C ALA A 109 12.09 -0.81 1.03
N VAL A 110 10.78 -0.80 0.75
CA VAL A 110 10.13 0.21 -0.10
C VAL A 110 10.33 1.61 0.48
N LEU A 111 10.14 1.77 1.80
CA LEU A 111 10.37 3.03 2.50
C LEU A 111 11.81 3.51 2.34
N GLY A 112 12.79 2.64 2.59
CA GLY A 112 14.21 2.98 2.45
C GLY A 112 14.61 3.35 1.02
N ILE A 113 14.11 2.61 0.04
CA ILE A 113 14.39 2.86 -1.39
C ILE A 113 13.81 4.22 -1.81
N LEU A 114 12.54 4.48 -1.53
CA LEU A 114 11.91 5.75 -1.89
C LEU A 114 12.57 6.93 -1.17
N ALA A 115 12.88 6.80 0.12
CA ALA A 115 13.62 7.84 0.84
C ALA A 115 14.99 8.11 0.19
N SER A 116 15.74 7.06 -0.19
CA SER A 116 17.03 7.22 -0.87
C SER A 116 16.93 7.83 -2.26
N ALA A 117 15.78 7.70 -2.92
CA ALA A 117 15.47 8.32 -4.20
C ALA A 117 14.97 9.77 -4.06
N GLY A 118 14.93 10.31 -2.83
CA GLY A 118 14.58 11.70 -2.56
C GLY A 118 13.10 11.94 -2.28
N PHE A 119 12.30 10.90 -2.03
CA PHE A 119 10.89 11.06 -1.68
C PHE A 119 10.70 11.30 -0.17
N GLN A 120 9.74 12.15 0.18
CA GLN A 120 9.21 12.23 1.54
C GLN A 120 8.23 11.08 1.76
N VAL A 121 8.62 10.09 2.56
CA VAL A 121 7.85 8.87 2.81
C VAL A 121 7.72 8.54 4.29
N GLU A 122 6.61 7.90 4.63
CA GLU A 122 6.37 7.36 5.98
C GLU A 122 5.53 6.08 5.93
N LYS A 123 5.44 5.38 7.06
CA LYS A 123 4.47 4.28 7.20
C LYS A 123 3.07 4.90 7.22
N ALA A 124 2.17 4.40 6.38
CA ALA A 124 0.80 4.86 6.37
C ALA A 124 0.11 4.48 7.70
N ASP A 125 -1.00 5.17 8.02
CA ASP A 125 -1.83 4.79 9.16
C ASP A 125 -2.30 3.34 9.02
N ALA A 126 -1.98 2.51 10.00
CA ALA A 126 -2.22 1.08 9.91
C ALA A 126 -3.71 0.72 9.94
N HIS A 127 -4.55 1.58 10.53
CA HIS A 127 -6.01 1.34 10.55
C HIS A 127 -6.63 1.60 9.18
N SER A 128 -6.19 2.66 8.51
CA SER A 128 -6.73 3.07 7.22
C SER A 128 -6.09 2.34 6.04
N TYR A 129 -4.80 2.01 6.14
CA TYR A 129 -4.00 1.55 5.00
C TYR A 129 -3.08 0.36 5.32
N GLY A 130 -3.25 -0.30 6.48
CA GLY A 130 -2.53 -1.52 6.82
C GLY A 130 -1.01 -1.36 6.81
N SER A 131 -0.33 -2.09 5.92
CA SER A 131 1.13 -2.07 5.80
C SER A 131 1.65 -1.17 4.67
N ALA A 132 0.85 -0.23 4.17
CA ALA A 132 1.27 0.66 3.09
C ALA A 132 2.40 1.63 3.52
N VAL A 133 3.17 2.09 2.53
CA VAL A 133 4.02 3.27 2.62
C VAL A 133 3.27 4.44 2.00
N GLN A 134 3.21 5.58 2.68
CA GLN A 134 2.65 6.82 2.14
C GLN A 134 3.77 7.69 1.54
N VAL A 135 3.55 8.18 0.32
CA VAL A 135 4.44 9.13 -0.36
C VAL A 135 3.77 10.51 -0.37
N LYS A 136 4.43 11.49 0.22
CA LYS A 136 3.89 12.85 0.40
C LYS A 136 4.43 13.87 -0.60
N GLY A 137 5.57 13.59 -1.23
CA GLY A 137 6.25 14.49 -2.15
C GLY A 137 7.75 14.19 -2.22
N PHE A 138 8.55 15.24 -2.44
CA PHE A 138 10.02 15.16 -2.49
C PHE A 138 10.67 15.85 -1.30
N THR A 139 11.78 15.30 -0.84
CA THR A 139 12.72 15.97 0.05
C THR A 139 13.52 16.98 -0.78
N HIS A 140 13.34 18.27 -0.49
CA HIS A 140 14.06 19.38 -1.11
C HIS A 140 15.55 19.40 -0.73
#